data_AF-A0A817CJR1-F1
#
_entry.id   AF-A0A817CJR1-F1
#
_cell.length_a   1.000
_cell.length_b   1.000
_cell.length_c   1.000
_cell.angle_alpha   90.00
_cell.angle_beta   90.00
_cell.angle_gamma   90.00
#
_symmetry.space_group_name_H-M   'P 1'
#
loop_
_entity.id
_entity.type
_entity.pdbx_description
1 polymer ?
#
loop_
_entity_poly.entity_id
_entity_poly.type
_entity_poly.pdbx_seq_one_letter_code
_entity_poly.pdbx_strand_id
1 'polypeptide(L)'
;MAVRSCFNVIQPFGFIAIAYERLRVIVKRNGNLNMNIIAHQQRDLIRLKNIIIWICISLLFGIIVGIYQAIIYSPSNTCYGQSTFAFHPIMLILLLCIIVAALISGFIYGKMFFVLRKYQNNMIIPIVIDGNHDNPVGHQNTSINDIHRKDLRLAKHSFIIFLSFFLCRLPWIIMTLIDLILTRPLSGYTQCYFEEFTGFSGQFVFLATITDPLTYIWIQPRLKQKFVRFPIISICFNNRIQE
;
A
#
# COMPACT_ATOMS: atom_id res chain seq x y z
N MET A 1 16.71 6.56 14.39
CA MET A 1 15.28 6.89 14.50
C MET A 1 14.71 7.60 13.26
N ALA A 2 15.25 8.76 12.86
CA ALA A 2 14.65 9.63 11.83
C ALA A 2 14.29 8.93 10.50
N VAL A 3 15.18 8.06 9.98
CA VAL A 3 14.92 7.30 8.74
C VAL A 3 13.67 6.40 8.88
N ARG A 4 13.49 5.74 10.02
CA ARG A 4 12.30 4.89 10.28
C ARG A 4 11.02 5.72 10.36
N SER A 5 11.08 6.91 10.95
CA SER A 5 9.96 7.87 11.00
C SER A 5 9.55 8.33 9.60
N CYS A 6 10.51 8.60 8.72
CA CYS A 6 10.21 8.95 7.33
C CYS A 6 9.48 7.81 6.59
N PHE A 7 9.92 6.56 6.73
CA PHE A 7 9.27 5.42 6.07
C PHE A 7 7.87 5.12 6.62
N ASN A 8 7.66 5.28 7.94
CA ASN A 8 6.35 5.12 8.56
C ASN A 8 5.30 6.11 8.05
N VAL A 9 5.75 7.26 7.52
CA VAL A 9 4.89 8.27 6.90
C VAL A 9 4.69 8.00 5.41
N ILE A 10 5.77 7.79 4.66
CA ILE A 10 5.73 7.67 3.20
C ILE A 10 4.91 6.44 2.77
N GLN A 11 5.04 5.33 3.51
CA GLN A 11 4.45 4.06 3.09
C GLN A 11 2.90 4.07 3.11
N PRO A 12 2.20 4.55 4.17
CA PRO A 12 0.75 4.72 4.13
C PRO A 12 0.24 5.56 2.94
N PHE A 13 0.88 6.68 2.62
CA PHE A 13 0.51 7.50 1.47
C PHE A 13 0.74 6.78 0.14
N GLY A 14 1.84 6.01 0.05
CA GLY A 14 2.09 5.11 -1.09
C GLY A 14 0.96 4.11 -1.31
N PHE A 15 0.41 3.53 -0.24
CA PHE A 15 -0.72 2.61 -0.32
C PHE A 15 -2.01 3.28 -0.81
N ILE A 16 -2.30 4.50 -0.34
CA ILE A 16 -3.44 5.30 -0.85
C ILE A 16 -3.27 5.54 -2.35
N ALA A 17 -2.09 5.99 -2.77
CA ALA A 17 -1.80 6.29 -4.18
C ALA A 17 -1.96 5.03 -5.06
N ILE A 18 -1.44 3.88 -4.61
CA ILE A 18 -1.59 2.59 -5.30
C ILE A 18 -3.05 2.17 -5.38
N ALA A 19 -3.80 2.26 -4.27
CA ALA A 19 -5.20 1.89 -4.22
C ALA A 19 -6.03 2.78 -5.15
N TYR A 20 -5.81 4.09 -5.10
CA TYR A 20 -6.48 5.07 -5.96
C TYR A 20 -6.21 4.82 -7.43
N GLU A 21 -4.95 4.60 -7.82
CA GLU A 21 -4.58 4.30 -9.19
C GLU A 21 -5.22 3.00 -9.68
N ARG A 22 -5.30 1.96 -8.84
CA ARG A 22 -5.98 0.71 -9.21
C ARG A 22 -7.49 0.88 -9.38
N LEU A 23 -8.14 1.59 -8.47
CA LEU A 23 -9.56 1.93 -8.61
C LEU A 23 -9.82 2.71 -9.91
N ARG A 24 -8.99 3.72 -10.18
CA ARG A 24 -9.07 4.53 -11.39
C ARG A 24 -8.91 3.70 -12.66
N VAL A 25 -7.95 2.77 -12.69
CA VAL A 25 -7.75 1.85 -13.82
C VAL A 25 -8.98 0.97 -14.02
N ILE A 26 -9.52 0.36 -12.96
CA ILE A 26 -10.69 -0.53 -13.07
C ILE A 26 -11.94 0.23 -13.53
N VAL A 27 -12.24 1.38 -12.91
CA VAL A 27 -13.40 2.21 -13.27
C VAL A 27 -13.28 2.71 -14.71
N LYS A 28 -12.10 3.21 -15.12
CA LYS A 28 -11.92 3.76 -16.47
C LYS A 28 -11.82 2.68 -17.55
N ARG A 29 -11.22 1.52 -17.28
CA ARG A 29 -11.15 0.40 -18.25
C ARG A 29 -12.54 -0.09 -18.62
N ASN A 30 -13.46 -0.08 -17.66
CA ASN A 30 -14.83 -0.47 -17.89
C ASN A 30 -15.67 0.62 -18.56
N GLY A 31 -15.26 1.90 -18.48
CA GLY A 31 -15.85 3.00 -19.26
C GLY A 31 -15.27 3.17 -20.68
N ASN A 32 -14.07 2.62 -20.95
CA ASN A 32 -13.29 2.89 -22.17
C ASN A 32 -13.22 1.72 -23.18
N LEU A 33 -14.08 0.69 -23.06
CA LEU A 33 -14.21 -0.34 -24.11
C LEU A 33 -14.55 0.23 -25.51
N ASN A 34 -14.82 1.54 -25.63
CA ASN A 34 -15.14 2.27 -26.86
C ASN A 34 -14.15 3.38 -27.29
N MET A 35 -12.95 3.54 -26.70
CA MET A 35 -12.10 4.72 -27.01
C MET A 35 -10.78 4.46 -27.77
N ASN A 36 -10.56 5.31 -28.79
CA ASN A 36 -9.40 5.42 -29.70
C ASN A 36 -8.01 5.48 -29.05
N ILE A 37 -7.01 5.07 -29.83
CA ILE A 37 -5.58 4.91 -29.49
C ILE A 37 -4.92 6.23 -29.03
N ILE A 38 -5.28 7.39 -29.58
CA ILE A 38 -4.70 8.70 -29.23
C ILE A 38 -5.01 9.09 -27.77
N ALA A 39 -6.21 8.73 -27.28
CA ALA A 39 -6.56 8.96 -25.88
C ALA A 39 -5.70 8.10 -24.93
N HIS A 40 -5.10 7.01 -25.39
CA HIS A 40 -4.28 6.12 -24.56
C HIS A 40 -2.93 6.75 -24.18
N GLN A 41 -2.35 7.58 -25.06
CA GLN A 41 -1.04 8.19 -24.85
C GLN A 41 -1.10 9.40 -23.88
N GLN A 42 -2.14 10.24 -23.98
CA GLN A 42 -2.39 11.31 -23.01
C GLN A 42 -2.69 10.77 -21.59
N ARG A 43 -3.21 9.53 -21.49
CA ARG A 43 -3.53 8.90 -20.20
C ARG A 43 -2.27 8.57 -19.37
N ASP A 44 -1.19 8.14 -20.02
CA ASP A 44 0.05 7.75 -19.32
C ASP A 44 0.78 8.97 -18.76
N LEU A 45 0.71 10.12 -19.44
CA LEU A 45 1.25 11.41 -18.96
C LEU A 45 0.53 11.92 -17.70
N ILE A 46 -0.80 11.90 -17.68
CA ILE A 46 -1.58 12.33 -16.50
C ILE A 46 -1.32 11.41 -15.31
N ARG A 47 -1.16 10.10 -15.58
CA ARG A 47 -0.84 9.11 -14.56
C ARG A 47 0.52 9.38 -13.92
N LEU A 48 1.54 9.60 -14.73
CA LEU A 48 2.89 9.90 -14.24
C LEU A 48 2.90 11.18 -13.40
N LYS A 49 2.24 12.25 -13.87
CA LYS A 49 2.13 13.52 -13.13
C LYS A 49 1.52 13.32 -11.74
N ASN A 50 0.42 12.58 -11.62
CA ASN A 50 -0.22 12.33 -10.33
C ASN A 50 0.67 11.50 -9.39
N ILE A 51 1.38 10.50 -9.91
CA ILE A 51 2.31 9.68 -9.12
C ILE A 51 3.45 10.56 -8.58
N ILE A 52 4.03 11.43 -9.40
CA ILE A 52 5.09 12.35 -8.99
C ILE A 52 4.60 13.27 -7.87
N ILE A 53 3.40 13.84 -8.00
CA ILE A 53 2.80 14.70 -6.96
C ILE A 53 2.65 13.94 -5.63
N TRP A 54 2.14 12.71 -5.66
CA TRP A 54 2.01 11.88 -4.46
C TRP A 54 3.36 11.57 -3.81
N ILE A 55 4.39 11.28 -4.60
CA ILE A 55 5.75 11.05 -4.10
C ILE A 55 6.29 12.32 -3.44
N CYS A 56 6.17 13.47 -4.11
CA CYS A 56 6.63 14.75 -3.58
C CYS A 56 5.95 15.13 -2.26
N ILE A 57 4.62 14.98 -2.17
CA ILE A 57 3.86 15.25 -0.94
C ILE A 57 4.31 14.32 0.19
N SER A 58 4.45 13.03 -0.11
CA SER A 58 4.86 12.02 0.89
C SER A 58 6.28 12.28 1.41
N LEU A 59 7.21 12.63 0.51
CA LEU A 59 8.59 12.97 0.87
C LEU A 59 8.66 14.25 1.70
N LEU A 60 7.98 15.31 1.27
CA LEU A 60 7.98 16.59 1.97
C LEU A 60 7.44 16.42 3.39
N PHE A 61 6.33 15.71 3.56
CA PHE A 61 5.76 15.45 4.88
C PHE A 61 6.67 14.57 5.74
N GLY A 62 7.28 13.52 5.17
CA GLY A 62 8.27 12.68 5.87
C GLY A 62 9.49 13.47 6.34
N ILE A 63 10.03 14.36 5.50
CA ILE A 63 11.17 15.22 5.82
C ILE A 63 10.82 16.20 6.95
N ILE A 64 9.64 16.85 6.89
CA ILE A 64 9.19 17.78 7.94
C ILE A 64 9.13 17.06 9.30
N VAL A 65 8.52 15.87 9.35
CA VAL A 65 8.47 15.06 10.57
C VAL A 65 9.87 14.69 11.05
N GLY A 66 10.74 14.25 10.15
CA GLY A 66 12.11 13.85 10.46
C GLY A 66 12.95 15.01 11.02
N ILE A 67 12.87 16.19 10.41
CA ILE A 67 13.56 17.40 10.86
C ILE A 67 13.03 17.86 12.20
N TYR A 68 11.71 17.89 12.40
CA TYR A 68 11.14 18.29 13.69
C TYR A 68 11.60 17.36 14.82
N GLN A 69 11.61 16.04 14.58
CA GLN A 69 12.20 15.09 15.53
C GLN A 69 13.69 15.41 15.77
N ALA A 70 14.47 15.68 14.73
CA ALA A 70 15.88 16.04 14.91
C ALA A 70 16.05 17.31 15.76
N ILE A 71 15.26 18.36 15.55
CA ILE A 71 15.37 19.64 16.28
C ILE A 71 15.05 19.46 17.77
N ILE A 72 13.95 18.78 18.10
CA ILE A 72 13.52 18.62 19.50
C ILE A 72 14.52 17.79 20.32
N TYR A 73 15.13 16.77 19.71
CA TYR A 73 15.97 15.80 20.41
C TYR A 73 17.47 15.99 20.16
N SER A 74 17.87 17.02 19.40
CA SER A 74 19.27 17.45 19.23
C SER A 74 19.95 17.98 20.52
N PRO A 75 19.27 18.69 21.46
CA PRO A 75 19.98 19.36 22.56
C PRO A 75 20.41 18.44 23.72
N SER A 76 20.06 17.16 23.69
CA SER A 76 20.41 16.21 24.76
C SER A 76 21.54 15.28 24.33
N ASN A 77 22.65 15.26 25.07
CA ASN A 77 23.75 14.29 24.88
C ASN A 77 23.38 12.84 25.25
N THR A 78 22.09 12.51 25.29
CA THR A 78 21.55 11.20 25.66
C THR A 78 20.79 10.59 24.49
N CYS A 79 21.13 9.35 24.12
CA CYS A 79 20.36 8.59 23.15
C CYS A 79 18.99 8.24 23.73
N TYR A 80 17.94 8.93 23.27
CA TYR A 80 16.56 8.67 23.67
C TYR A 80 16.02 7.37 23.06
N GLY A 81 15.41 6.54 23.91
CA GLY A 81 14.70 5.32 23.53
C GLY A 81 13.33 5.62 22.90
N GLN A 82 12.65 4.60 22.39
CA GLN A 82 11.36 4.75 21.70
C GLN A 82 10.24 5.29 22.62
N SER A 83 10.30 4.98 23.93
CA SER A 83 9.38 5.44 24.98
C SER A 83 9.44 6.95 25.24
N THR A 84 10.61 7.58 25.09
CA THR A 84 10.75 9.04 25.19
C THR A 84 10.07 9.82 24.05
N PHE A 85 9.68 9.15 22.96
CA PHE A 85 8.99 9.80 21.84
C PHE A 85 7.46 9.83 22.02
N ALA A 86 6.89 8.95 22.84
CA ALA A 86 5.44 8.73 22.89
C ALA A 86 4.64 9.86 23.53
N PHE A 87 5.27 10.68 24.38
CA PHE A 87 4.63 11.83 25.02
C PHE A 87 4.47 13.07 24.11
N HIS A 88 4.86 13.00 22.83
CA HIS A 88 4.87 14.16 21.96
C HIS A 88 3.70 14.20 20.95
N PRO A 89 3.15 15.39 20.64
CA PRO A 89 2.06 15.59 19.68
C PRO A 89 2.37 15.04 18.28
N ILE A 90 3.65 14.88 17.93
CA ILE A 90 4.06 14.22 16.68
C ILE A 90 3.68 12.75 16.62
N MET A 91 3.81 11.99 17.70
CA MET A 91 3.42 10.57 17.67
C MET A 91 1.91 10.44 17.47
N LEU A 92 1.13 11.34 18.07
CA LEU A 92 -0.31 11.45 17.82
C LEU A 92 -0.62 11.79 16.36
N ILE A 93 0.06 12.79 15.77
CA ILE A 93 -0.11 13.15 14.35
C ILE A 93 0.23 11.95 13.45
N LEU A 94 1.34 11.26 13.72
CA LEU A 94 1.77 10.09 12.97
C LEU A 94 0.76 8.94 13.06
N LEU A 95 0.29 8.66 14.27
CA LEU A 95 -0.74 7.66 14.53
C LEU A 95 -2.03 7.98 13.77
N LEU A 96 -2.50 9.23 13.85
CA LEU A 96 -3.66 9.72 13.11
C LEU A 96 -3.46 9.60 11.60
N CYS A 97 -2.29 9.97 11.07
CA CYS A 97 -1.97 9.81 9.65
C CYS A 97 -2.06 8.35 9.21
N ILE A 98 -1.53 7.41 9.99
CA ILE A 98 -1.60 5.97 9.67
C ILE A 98 -3.04 5.46 9.71
N ILE A 99 -3.82 5.84 10.74
CA ILE A 99 -5.22 5.45 10.87
C ILE A 99 -6.05 6.01 9.71
N VAL A 100 -5.92 7.31 9.42
CA VAL A 100 -6.61 7.97 8.30
C VAL A 100 -6.24 7.33 6.98
N ALA A 101 -4.96 7.03 6.75
CA ALA A 101 -4.52 6.34 5.54
C ALA A 101 -5.10 4.93 5.40
N ALA A 102 -5.21 4.20 6.51
CA ALA A 102 -5.85 2.89 6.53
C ALA A 102 -7.35 2.98 6.20
N LEU A 103 -8.07 3.96 6.77
CA LEU A 103 -9.49 4.18 6.50
C LEU A 103 -9.73 4.58 5.04
N ILE A 104 -8.97 5.54 4.52
CA ILE A 104 -9.07 5.98 3.10
C ILE A 104 -8.78 4.81 2.17
N SER A 105 -7.69 4.07 2.42
CA SER A 105 -7.33 2.91 1.60
C SER A 105 -8.41 1.83 1.66
N GLY A 106 -8.92 1.51 2.84
CA GLY A 106 -10.02 0.56 3.05
C GLY A 106 -11.28 0.96 2.28
N PHE A 107 -11.65 2.25 2.32
CA PHE A 107 -12.76 2.78 1.54
C PHE A 107 -12.55 2.62 0.03
N ILE A 108 -11.35 2.93 -0.47
CA ILE A 108 -11.01 2.77 -1.91
C ILE A 108 -11.08 1.30 -2.32
N TYR A 109 -10.53 0.38 -1.51
CA TYR A 109 -10.61 -1.06 -1.74
C TYR A 109 -12.07 -1.54 -1.74
N GLY A 110 -12.89 -1.09 -0.78
CA GLY A 110 -14.32 -1.38 -0.73
C GLY A 110 -15.06 -0.89 -1.99
N LYS A 111 -14.78 0.33 -2.44
CA LYS A 111 -15.32 0.87 -3.71
C LYS A 111 -14.89 0.04 -4.91
N MET A 112 -13.64 -0.42 -4.96
CA MET A 112 -13.14 -1.27 -6.04
C MET A 112 -13.90 -2.60 -6.11
N PHE A 113 -14.12 -3.28 -4.99
CA PHE A 113 -14.92 -4.51 -4.94
C PHE A 113 -16.39 -4.26 -5.28
N PHE A 114 -16.97 -3.15 -4.81
CA PHE A 114 -18.34 -2.76 -5.17
C PHE A 114 -18.49 -2.58 -6.68
N VAL A 115 -17.57 -1.87 -7.31
CA VAL A 115 -17.54 -1.67 -8.77
C VAL A 115 -17.45 -3.02 -9.48
N LEU A 116 -16.48 -3.87 -9.10
CA LEU A 116 -16.32 -5.21 -9.69
C LEU A 116 -17.59 -6.09 -9.54
N ARG A 117 -18.25 -6.05 -8.38
CA ARG A 117 -19.50 -6.79 -8.13
C ARG A 117 -20.66 -6.25 -8.97
N LYS A 118 -20.79 -4.93 -9.10
CA LYS A 118 -21.80 -4.30 -9.97
C LYS A 118 -21.64 -4.76 -11.42
N TYR A 119 -20.40 -4.88 -11.90
CA TYR A 119 -20.13 -5.42 -13.24
C TYR A 119 -20.52 -6.89 -13.38
N GLN A 120 -20.23 -7.73 -12.39
CA GLN A 120 -20.69 -9.13 -12.41
C GLN A 120 -22.21 -9.21 -12.49
N ASN A 121 -22.92 -8.46 -11.66
CA ASN A 121 -24.38 -8.47 -11.66
C ASN A 121 -24.96 -7.97 -13.00
N ASN A 122 -24.35 -6.97 -13.63
CA ASN A 122 -24.80 -6.45 -14.92
C ASN A 122 -24.46 -7.38 -16.10
N MET A 123 -23.40 -8.20 -16.01
CA MET A 123 -23.10 -9.23 -17.01
C MET A 123 -23.97 -10.49 -16.87
N ILE A 124 -24.51 -10.74 -15.67
CA ILE A 124 -25.39 -11.89 -15.39
C ILE A 124 -26.81 -11.67 -15.94
N ILE A 125 -27.18 -10.45 -16.33
CA ILE A 125 -28.39 -10.26 -17.15
C ILE A 125 -28.05 -10.82 -18.54
N PRO A 126 -28.60 -11.98 -18.94
CA PRO A 126 -28.39 -12.46 -20.29
C PRO A 126 -29.02 -11.43 -21.21
N ILE A 127 -28.21 -10.82 -22.06
CA ILE A 127 -28.74 -10.12 -23.23
C ILE A 127 -29.36 -11.25 -24.05
N VAL A 128 -30.69 -11.36 -24.00
CA VAL A 128 -31.46 -12.18 -24.94
C VAL A 128 -31.23 -11.53 -26.29
N ILE A 129 -30.26 -12.05 -27.03
CA ILE A 129 -29.99 -11.65 -28.40
C ILE A 129 -31.10 -12.29 -29.21
N ASP A 130 -32.05 -11.45 -29.63
CA ASP A 130 -33.03 -11.77 -30.65
C ASP A 130 -32.31 -12.39 -31.85
N GLY A 131 -32.81 -13.53 -32.31
CA GLY A 131 -32.10 -14.47 -33.17
C GLY A 131 -31.92 -14.00 -34.62
N ASN A 132 -31.09 -12.99 -34.87
CA ASN A 132 -30.63 -12.68 -36.21
C ASN A 132 -29.37 -11.82 -36.19
N HIS A 133 -28.19 -12.45 -36.26
CA HIS A 133 -27.07 -11.97 -37.08
C HIS A 133 -25.89 -12.94 -37.03
N ASP A 134 -25.59 -13.51 -38.19
CA ASP A 134 -24.32 -14.14 -38.54
C ASP A 134 -23.17 -13.15 -38.33
N ASN A 135 -22.59 -13.15 -37.12
CA ASN A 135 -21.27 -12.62 -36.83
C ASN A 135 -20.70 -13.43 -35.65
N PRO A 136 -19.39 -13.76 -35.64
CA PRO A 136 -18.83 -14.66 -34.63
C PRO A 136 -18.69 -13.94 -33.27
N VAL A 137 -19.79 -13.84 -32.52
CA VAL A 137 -19.86 -13.25 -31.16
C VAL A 137 -19.13 -14.14 -30.12
N GLY A 138 -18.63 -15.31 -30.50
CA GLY A 138 -17.94 -16.26 -29.62
C GLY A 138 -16.60 -15.78 -29.04
N HIS A 139 -15.92 -14.79 -29.64
CA HIS A 139 -14.59 -14.34 -29.17
C HIS A 139 -14.59 -13.07 -28.31
N GLN A 140 -15.64 -12.24 -28.34
CA GLN A 140 -15.69 -11.03 -27.51
C GLN A 140 -16.02 -11.35 -26.05
N ASN A 141 -16.93 -12.29 -25.79
CA ASN A 141 -17.33 -12.65 -24.42
C ASN A 141 -16.22 -13.35 -23.62
N THR A 142 -15.36 -14.15 -24.26
CA THR A 142 -14.18 -14.75 -23.62
C THR A 142 -13.16 -13.69 -23.20
N SER A 143 -12.95 -12.66 -24.05
CA SER A 143 -11.99 -11.59 -23.76
C SER A 143 -12.40 -10.74 -22.55
N ILE A 144 -13.70 -10.46 -22.40
CA ILE A 144 -14.26 -9.65 -21.32
C ILE A 144 -14.20 -10.42 -19.99
N ASN A 145 -14.58 -11.70 -20.00
CA ASN A 145 -14.47 -12.57 -18.81
C ASN A 145 -13.02 -12.72 -18.34
N ASP A 146 -12.06 -12.84 -19.27
CA ASP A 146 -10.64 -12.91 -18.93
C ASP A 146 -10.09 -11.60 -18.35
N ILE A 147 -10.54 -10.45 -18.86
CA ILE A 147 -10.18 -9.13 -18.31
C ILE A 147 -10.73 -8.99 -16.88
N HIS A 148 -12.00 -9.33 -16.67
CA HIS A 148 -12.62 -9.24 -15.35
C HIS A 148 -11.96 -10.16 -14.33
N ARG A 149 -11.64 -11.41 -14.72
CA ARG A 149 -10.91 -12.35 -13.86
C ARG A 149 -9.52 -11.82 -13.48
N LYS A 150 -8.84 -11.14 -14.41
CA LYS A 150 -7.55 -10.47 -14.14
C LYS A 150 -7.72 -9.29 -13.18
N ASP A 151 -8.73 -8.46 -13.36
CA ASP A 151 -8.97 -7.29 -12.50
C ASP A 151 -9.42 -7.70 -11.09
N LEU A 152 -10.24 -8.75 -10.95
CA LEU A 152 -10.60 -9.34 -9.65
C LEU A 152 -9.39 -9.94 -8.95
N ARG A 153 -8.54 -10.68 -9.68
CA ARG A 153 -7.29 -11.21 -9.13
C ARG A 153 -6.40 -10.07 -8.65
N LEU A 154 -6.24 -9.01 -9.45
CA LEU A 154 -5.44 -7.85 -9.11
C LEU A 154 -5.97 -7.15 -7.86
N ALA A 155 -7.30 -6.93 -7.77
CA ALA A 155 -7.98 -6.37 -6.62
C ALA A 155 -7.75 -7.19 -5.34
N LYS A 156 -7.94 -8.52 -5.42
CA LYS A 156 -7.73 -9.44 -4.29
C LYS A 156 -6.29 -9.38 -3.77
N HIS A 157 -5.30 -9.46 -4.66
CA HIS A 157 -3.90 -9.41 -4.24
C HIS A 157 -3.54 -8.07 -3.61
N SER A 158 -4.03 -6.98 -4.20
CA SER A 158 -3.82 -5.63 -3.65
C SER A 158 -4.40 -5.48 -2.25
N PHE A 159 -5.60 -6.02 -2.05
CA PHE A 159 -6.27 -6.01 -0.75
C PHE A 159 -5.55 -6.88 0.27
N ILE A 160 -5.02 -8.04 -0.12
CA ILE A 160 -4.20 -8.90 0.76
C ILE A 160 -2.94 -8.15 1.22
N ILE A 161 -2.22 -7.48 0.32
CA ILE A 161 -1.04 -6.68 0.70
C ILE A 161 -1.45 -5.56 1.66
N PHE A 162 -2.55 -4.86 1.38
CA PHE A 162 -3.07 -3.82 2.28
C PHE A 162 -3.43 -4.36 3.67
N LEU A 163 -4.10 -5.51 3.73
CA LEU A 163 -4.48 -6.15 4.99
C LEU A 163 -3.23 -6.57 5.78
N SER A 164 -2.26 -7.18 5.11
CA SER A 164 -0.96 -7.54 5.70
C SER A 164 -0.25 -6.32 6.27
N PHE A 165 -0.16 -5.24 5.47
CA PHE A 165 0.42 -3.96 5.88
C PHE A 165 -0.21 -3.41 7.17
N PHE A 166 -1.53 -3.49 7.29
CA PHE A 166 -2.27 -2.99 8.45
C PHE A 166 -2.11 -3.89 9.67
N LEU A 167 -2.25 -5.21 9.49
CA LEU A 167 -2.08 -6.18 10.58
C LEU A 167 -0.69 -6.14 11.19
N CYS A 168 0.37 -5.95 10.38
CA CYS A 168 1.73 -5.81 10.89
C CYS A 168 1.96 -4.52 11.70
N ARG A 169 1.10 -3.50 11.55
CA ARG A 169 1.16 -2.23 12.29
C ARG A 169 0.26 -2.18 13.50
N LEU A 170 -0.74 -3.04 13.56
CA LEU A 170 -1.74 -3.06 14.61
C LEU A 170 -1.13 -3.21 16.01
N PRO A 171 -0.12 -4.08 16.27
CA PRO A 171 0.55 -4.13 17.57
C PRO A 171 1.20 -2.80 17.96
N TRP A 172 1.90 -2.16 17.02
CA TRP A 172 2.56 -0.87 17.26
C TRP A 172 1.57 0.27 17.51
N ILE A 173 0.45 0.30 16.77
CA ILE A 173 -0.65 1.25 16.96
C ILE A 173 -1.24 1.10 18.37
N ILE A 174 -1.52 -0.14 18.80
CA ILE A 174 -2.07 -0.43 20.14
C ILE A 174 -1.10 0.03 21.22
N MET A 175 0.18 -0.32 21.12
CA MET A 175 1.16 0.09 22.13
C MET A 175 1.31 1.61 22.20
N THR A 176 1.33 2.29 21.05
CA THR A 176 1.39 3.76 21.00
C THR A 176 0.14 4.39 21.63
N LEU A 177 -1.04 3.80 21.43
CA LEU A 177 -2.28 4.24 22.08
C LEU A 177 -2.24 4.03 23.60
N ILE A 178 -1.76 2.87 24.05
CA ILE A 178 -1.60 2.56 25.47
C ILE A 178 -0.65 3.56 26.12
N ASP A 179 0.48 3.86 25.48
CA ASP A 179 1.46 4.84 25.96
C ASP A 179 0.85 6.26 26.06
N LEU A 180 0.04 6.65 25.07
CA LEU A 180 -0.68 7.93 25.07
C LEU A 180 -1.73 8.04 26.20
N ILE A 181 -2.39 6.92 26.56
CA ILE A 181 -3.46 6.88 27.57
C ILE A 181 -2.87 6.77 28.97
N LEU A 182 -1.79 6.01 29.15
CA LEU A 182 -1.11 5.81 30.43
C LEU A 182 -0.25 7.03 30.75
N THR A 183 -0.89 8.08 31.25
CA THR A 183 -0.23 9.32 31.71
C THR A 183 0.66 9.14 32.94
N ARG A 184 0.64 7.98 33.60
CA ARG A 184 1.51 7.67 34.74
C ARG A 184 2.69 6.80 34.29
N PRO A 185 3.92 7.10 34.73
CA PRO A 185 5.06 6.24 34.46
C PRO A 185 4.78 4.84 35.02
N LEU A 186 4.81 3.85 34.13
CA LEU A 186 4.81 2.44 34.52
C LEU A 186 6.02 2.22 35.43
N SER A 187 5.86 1.53 36.57
CA SER A 187 6.95 1.30 37.52
C SER A 187 7.39 -0.17 37.52
N GLY A 188 8.71 -0.36 37.67
CA GLY A 188 9.34 -1.67 37.83
C GLY A 188 9.21 -2.57 36.60
N TYR A 189 8.86 -3.84 36.81
CA TYR A 189 8.82 -4.87 35.76
C TYR A 189 7.87 -4.54 34.60
N THR A 190 6.78 -3.80 34.85
CA THR A 190 5.79 -3.47 33.83
C THR A 190 6.34 -2.54 32.75
N GLN A 191 7.25 -1.63 33.10
CA GLN A 191 7.92 -0.77 32.13
C GLN A 191 8.86 -1.57 31.21
N CYS A 192 9.61 -2.52 31.78
CA CYS A 192 10.55 -3.33 31.02
C CYS A 192 9.84 -4.19 29.95
N TYR A 193 8.76 -4.89 30.31
CA TYR A 193 7.96 -5.64 29.33
C TYR A 193 7.30 -4.74 28.29
N PHE A 194 6.84 -3.56 28.70
CA PHE A 194 6.23 -2.60 27.79
C PHE A 194 7.23 -2.09 26.75
N GLU A 195 8.46 -1.76 27.17
CA GLU A 195 9.53 -1.30 26.28
C GLU A 195 10.00 -2.41 25.34
N GLU A 196 10.18 -3.65 25.84
CA GLU A 196 10.52 -4.80 25.00
C GLU A 196 9.45 -5.08 23.94
N PHE A 197 8.18 -5.10 24.34
CA PHE A 197 7.09 -5.34 23.42
C PHE A 197 6.92 -4.20 22.40
N THR A 198 7.12 -2.95 22.82
CA THR A 198 7.14 -1.80 21.91
C THR A 198 8.30 -1.92 20.91
N GLY A 199 9.49 -2.29 21.36
CA GLY A 199 10.64 -2.54 20.50
C GLY A 199 10.38 -3.67 19.49
N PHE A 200 9.83 -4.80 19.95
CA PHE A 200 9.43 -5.92 19.11
C PHE A 200 8.39 -5.51 18.05
N SER A 201 7.34 -4.80 18.45
CA SER A 201 6.31 -4.29 17.53
C SER A 201 6.90 -3.36 16.47
N GLY A 202 7.87 -2.52 16.83
CA GLY A 202 8.58 -1.64 15.90
C GLY A 202 9.39 -2.41 14.85
N GLN A 203 10.00 -3.54 15.22
CA GLN A 203 10.71 -4.41 14.27
C GLN A 203 9.75 -5.09 13.29
N PHE A 204 8.56 -5.50 13.75
CA PHE A 204 7.51 -6.05 12.88
C PHE A 204 7.06 -5.07 11.80
N VAL A 205 6.89 -3.79 12.17
CA VAL A 205 6.57 -2.72 11.22
C VAL A 205 7.69 -2.54 10.20
N PHE A 206 8.94 -2.53 10.66
CA PHE A 206 10.09 -2.38 9.78
C PHE A 206 10.24 -3.54 8.79
N LEU A 207 10.02 -4.78 9.25
CA LEU A 207 10.01 -5.95 8.37
C LEU A 207 8.93 -5.81 7.30
N ALA A 208 7.71 -5.42 7.68
CA ALA A 208 6.61 -5.18 6.74
C ALA A 208 6.97 -4.10 5.71
N THR A 209 7.66 -3.03 6.11
CA THR A 209 8.16 -1.98 5.21
C THR A 209 9.05 -2.52 4.09
N ILE A 210 9.85 -3.54 4.35
CA ILE A 210 10.75 -4.15 3.37
C ILE A 210 10.01 -5.22 2.55
N THR A 211 9.17 -6.02 3.18
CA THR A 211 8.49 -7.15 2.52
C THR A 211 7.36 -6.71 1.60
N ASP A 212 6.69 -5.58 1.89
CA ASP A 212 5.54 -5.12 1.11
C ASP A 212 5.91 -4.76 -0.35
N PRO A 213 6.97 -3.97 -0.63
CA PRO A 213 7.44 -3.73 -1.99
C PRO A 213 7.84 -5.01 -2.72
N LEU A 214 8.52 -5.94 -2.03
CA LEU A 214 8.95 -7.21 -2.61
C LEU A 214 7.75 -8.06 -3.01
N THR A 215 6.76 -8.16 -2.13
CA THR A 215 5.50 -8.86 -2.39
C THR A 215 4.76 -8.23 -3.58
N TYR A 216 4.74 -6.90 -3.64
CA TYR A 216 4.15 -6.16 -4.76
C TYR A 216 4.85 -6.45 -6.10
N ILE A 217 6.18 -6.45 -6.13
CA ILE A 217 6.99 -6.78 -7.31
C ILE A 217 6.70 -8.22 -7.76
N TRP A 218 6.66 -9.16 -6.82
CA TRP A 218 6.49 -10.59 -7.12
C TRP A 218 5.11 -10.92 -7.72
N ILE A 219 4.07 -10.22 -7.26
CA ILE A 219 2.69 -10.40 -7.72
C ILE A 219 2.48 -9.88 -9.15
N GLN A 220 3.31 -8.95 -9.62
CA GLN A 220 3.17 -8.39 -10.97
C GLN A 220 4.09 -9.12 -11.96
N PRO A 221 3.55 -9.91 -12.92
CA PRO A 221 4.37 -10.71 -13.84
C PRO A 221 5.38 -9.87 -14.63
N ARG A 222 4.98 -8.65 -15.05
CA ARG A 222 5.85 -7.72 -15.77
C ARG A 222 7.01 -7.20 -14.91
N LEU A 223 6.76 -6.88 -13.64
CA LEU A 223 7.81 -6.44 -12.73
C LEU A 223 8.71 -7.60 -12.32
N LYS A 224 8.13 -8.76 -12.02
CA LYS A 224 8.86 -10.00 -11.73
C LYS A 224 9.84 -10.34 -12.86
N GLN A 225 9.38 -10.33 -14.13
CA GLN A 225 10.26 -10.60 -15.28
C GLN A 225 11.39 -9.57 -15.41
N LYS A 226 11.11 -8.28 -15.19
CA LYS A 226 12.17 -7.26 -15.19
C LYS A 226 13.15 -7.44 -14.04
N PHE A 227 12.66 -7.75 -12.85
CA PHE A 227 13.46 -7.95 -11.64
C PHE A 227 14.38 -9.17 -11.77
N VAL A 228 13.89 -10.28 -12.34
CA VAL A 228 14.71 -11.49 -12.62
C VAL A 228 15.79 -11.21 -13.68
N ARG A 229 15.56 -10.28 -14.62
CA ARG A 229 16.54 -9.89 -15.64
C ARG A 229 17.62 -8.93 -15.15
N PHE A 230 17.51 -8.39 -13.92
CA PHE A 230 18.57 -7.54 -13.36
C PHE A 230 19.74 -8.43 -12.86
N PRO A 231 20.96 -8.29 -13.45
CA PRO A 231 22.05 -9.24 -13.27
C PRO A 231 22.65 -9.29 -11.86
N ILE A 232 22.43 -8.26 -11.02
CA ILE A 232 22.93 -8.24 -9.63
C ILE A 232 22.27 -9.32 -8.76
N ILE A 233 21.04 -9.74 -9.10
CA ILE A 233 20.29 -10.77 -8.33
C ILE A 233 20.44 -12.15 -8.97
N SER A 234 20.67 -12.24 -10.29
CA SER A 234 20.93 -13.53 -10.94
C SER A 234 22.21 -14.17 -10.44
N ILE A 235 23.20 -13.39 -9.97
CA ILE A 235 24.44 -13.90 -9.37
C ILE A 235 24.17 -14.67 -8.07
N CYS A 236 23.22 -14.22 -7.23
CA CYS A 236 22.91 -14.90 -5.97
C CYS A 236 22.09 -16.20 -6.13
N PHE A 237 21.29 -16.32 -7.20
CA PHE A 237 20.49 -17.53 -7.45
C PHE A 237 21.20 -18.56 -8.32
N ASN A 238 22.17 -18.15 -9.16
CA ASN A 238 22.89 -19.08 -10.03
C ASN A 238 23.93 -19.93 -9.28
N ASN A 239 24.39 -19.47 -8.10
CA ASN A 239 25.32 -20.23 -7.26
C ASN A 239 24.69 -21.39 -6.47
N ARG A 240 23.37 -21.58 -6.51
CA ARG A 240 22.70 -22.73 -5.85
C ARG A 240 22.35 -23.89 -6.79
N ILE A 241 22.61 -23.77 -8.09
CA ILE A 241 22.29 -24.81 -9.09
C ILE A 241 23.58 -25.51 -9.59
N GLN A 242 24.73 -25.18 -8.99
CA GLN A 242 26.02 -25.81 -9.27
C GLN A 242 26.60 -26.59 -8.09
N GLU A 243 25.79 -26.86 -7.06
CA GLU A 243 26.06 -27.90 -6.04
C GLU A 243 25.02 -29.01 -6.14
#